data_AF-A0A2V7W1U9-F1
#
_entry.id   AF-A0A2V7W1U9-F1
#
_cell.length_a   1.000
_cell.length_b   1.000
_cell.length_c   1.000
_cell.angle_alpha   90.00
_cell.angle_beta   90.00
_cell.angle_gamma   90.00
#
_symmetry.space_group_name_H-M   'P 1'
#
loop_
_entity.id
_entity.type
_entity.pdbx_description
1 polymer ?
#
loop_
_entity_poly.entity_id
_entity_poly.type
_entity_poly.pdbx_seq_one_letter_code
_entity_poly.pdbx_strand_id
1 'polypeptide(L)'
;MRFTVEERHLTDTGGRPIATPLAVQFHQCAGENLDEAVRLFVRDTEGELIGDVLKFPGLQAVATVRKASGVYTLQFTPSSERNVPLR
;
A
#
# COMPACT_ATOMS: atom_id res chain seq x y z
N MET A 1 6.52 -6.54 -12.89
CA MET A 1 5.36 -7.20 -12.26
C MET A 1 4.35 -6.14 -11.82
N ARG A 2 3.06 -6.46 -11.68
CA ARG A 2 2.04 -5.56 -11.12
C ARG A 2 1.59 -6.04 -9.74
N PHE A 3 1.30 -5.06 -8.89
CA PHE A 3 0.93 -5.23 -7.49
C PHE A 3 -0.35 -4.45 -7.25
N THR A 4 -1.32 -5.09 -6.61
CA THR A 4 -2.44 -4.41 -5.99
C THR A 4 -1.97 -3.92 -4.62
N VAL A 5 -2.18 -2.64 -4.34
CA VAL A 5 -1.87 -2.05 -3.04
C VAL A 5 -3.18 -1.70 -2.36
N GLU A 6 -3.48 -2.37 -1.25
CA GLU A 6 -4.52 -1.94 -0.33
C GLU A 6 -3.90 -0.95 0.65
N GLU A 7 -4.38 0.27 0.64
CA GLU A 7 -3.99 1.32 1.57
C GLU A 7 -5.08 1.52 2.60
N ARG A 8 -4.73 1.39 3.89
CA ARG A 8 -5.65 1.58 5.01
C ARG A 8 -5.20 2.73 5.89
N HIS A 9 -6.02 3.77 6.00
CA HIS A 9 -5.78 4.94 6.84
C HIS A 9 -6.02 4.58 8.31
N LEU A 10 -4.96 4.64 9.12
CA LEU A 10 -5.00 4.29 10.55
C LEU A 10 -5.34 5.50 11.41
N THR A 11 -4.60 6.60 11.26
CA THR A 11 -4.74 7.79 12.10
C THR A 11 -4.65 9.07 11.30
N ASP A 12 -5.43 10.08 11.67
CA ASP A 12 -5.30 11.44 11.14
C ASP A 12 -4.01 12.15 11.61
N THR A 13 -3.85 13.41 11.21
CA THR A 13 -2.73 14.27 11.60
C THR A 13 -2.66 14.58 13.10
N GLY A 14 -3.75 14.40 13.84
CA GLY A 14 -3.81 14.51 15.29
C GLY A 14 -3.56 13.19 16.02
N GLY A 15 -3.23 12.11 15.29
CA GLY A 15 -3.05 10.77 15.85
C GLY A 15 -4.35 10.09 16.25
N ARG A 16 -5.51 10.61 15.84
CA ARG A 16 -6.81 10.03 16.16
C ARG A 16 -7.13 8.91 15.18
N PRO A 17 -7.64 7.76 15.66
CA PRO A 17 -8.04 6.67 14.78
C PRO A 17 -9.11 7.11 13.76
N ILE A 18 -8.95 6.71 12.51
CA ILE A 18 -9.97 6.91 11.47
C ILE A 18 -10.97 5.74 11.52
N ALA A 19 -12.17 6.00 12.04
CA ALA A 19 -13.27 5.03 12.08
C ALA A 19 -14.26 5.28 10.93
N THR A 20 -13.97 4.78 9.72
CA THR A 20 -14.91 4.87 8.60
C THR A 20 -14.66 3.76 7.55
N PRO A 21 -15.71 3.24 6.88
CA PRO A 21 -15.55 2.30 5.77
C PRO A 21 -14.84 2.91 4.54
N LEU A 22 -14.70 4.24 4.46
CA LEU A 22 -13.94 4.95 3.42
C LEU A 22 -12.43 5.06 3.74
N ALA A 23 -11.96 4.44 4.82
CA ALA A 23 -10.56 4.45 5.22
C ALA A 23 -9.65 3.55 4.37
N VAL A 24 -10.19 2.86 3.36
CA VAL A 24 -9.44 1.95 2.49
C VAL A 24 -9.46 2.43 1.05
N GLN A 25 -8.29 2.46 0.42
CA GLN A 25 -8.12 2.75 -1.00
C GLN A 25 -7.34 1.62 -1.67
N PHE A 26 -7.62 1.38 -2.94
CA PHE A 26 -6.92 0.37 -3.74
C PHE A 26 -6.18 1.05 -4.87
N HIS A 27 -4.91 0.69 -5.03
CA HIS A 27 -4.03 1.22 -6.05
C HIS A 27 -3.39 0.09 -6.85
N GLN A 28 -2.83 0.44 -8.00
CA GLN A 28 -1.98 -0.46 -8.77
C GLN A 28 -0.58 0.13 -8.83
N CYS A 29 0.43 -0.69 -8.57
CA CYS A 29 1.84 -0.33 -8.66
C CYS A 29 2.58 -1.33 -9.53
N ALA A 30 3.53 -0.86 -10.33
CA ALA A 30 4.43 -1.72 -11.09
C ALA A 30 5.85 -1.65 -10.50
N GLY A 31 6.54 -2.78 -10.48
CA GLY A 31 7.94 -2.89 -10.08
C GLY A 31 8.55 -4.20 -10.58
N GLU A 32 9.87 -4.26 -10.71
CA GLU A 32 10.61 -5.47 -11.08
C GLU A 32 10.42 -6.56 -10.02
N ASN A 33 10.41 -6.15 -8.75
CA ASN A 33 10.17 -6.99 -7.60
C ASN A 33 9.36 -6.22 -6.53
N LEU A 34 9.03 -6.92 -5.44
CA LEU A 34 8.20 -6.37 -4.37
C LEU A 34 8.88 -5.20 -3.63
N ASP A 35 10.17 -5.30 -3.34
CA ASP A 35 10.90 -4.25 -2.62
C ASP A 35 10.93 -2.95 -3.44
N GLU A 36 11.15 -3.09 -4.74
CA GLU A 36 11.08 -1.97 -5.64
C GLU A 36 9.67 -1.39 -5.71
N ALA A 37 8.63 -2.23 -5.83
CA ALA A 37 7.24 -1.76 -5.87
C ALA A 37 6.86 -0.97 -4.61
N VAL A 38 7.26 -1.45 -3.41
CA VAL A 38 7.07 -0.72 -2.15
C VAL A 38 7.77 0.63 -2.20
N ARG A 39 9.06 0.65 -2.56
CA ARG A 39 9.86 1.88 -2.63
C ARG A 39 9.28 2.90 -3.60
N LEU A 40 8.87 2.46 -4.80
CA LEU A 40 8.27 3.31 -5.83
C LEU A 40 6.93 3.88 -5.34
N PHE A 41 6.04 3.03 -4.84
CA PHE A 41 4.73 3.46 -4.37
C PHE A 41 4.82 4.46 -3.21
N VAL A 42 5.70 4.21 -2.23
CA VAL A 42 5.91 5.11 -1.10
C VAL A 42 6.43 6.47 -1.60
N ARG A 43 7.44 6.47 -2.48
CA ARG A 43 7.97 7.71 -3.06
C ARG A 43 6.92 8.48 -3.85
N ASP A 44 6.16 7.80 -4.70
CA ASP A 44 5.17 8.42 -5.59
C ASP A 44 3.96 8.98 -4.82
N THR A 45 3.72 8.47 -3.60
CA THR A 45 2.70 8.99 -2.69
C THR A 45 3.23 9.94 -1.63
N GLU A 46 4.47 10.43 -1.81
CA GLU A 46 5.17 11.34 -0.88
C GLU A 46 5.16 10.84 0.57
N GLY A 47 5.21 9.51 0.73
CA GLY A 47 5.20 8.84 2.01
C GLY A 47 6.61 8.58 2.56
N GLU A 48 6.65 8.31 3.86
CA GLU A 48 7.83 7.88 4.59
C GLU A 48 7.54 6.53 5.24
N LEU A 49 8.41 5.53 5.00
CA LEU A 49 8.30 4.23 5.69
C LEU A 49 8.60 4.42 7.18
N ILE A 50 7.70 3.89 8.02
CA ILE A 50 7.90 3.79 9.47
C ILE A 50 8.16 2.33 9.81
N GLY A 51 9.39 2.03 10.21
CA GLY A 51 9.80 0.67 10.58
C GLY A 51 10.08 -0.22 9.38
N ASP A 52 10.05 -1.53 9.61
CA ASP A 52 10.41 -2.53 8.61
C ASP A 52 9.23 -2.94 7.73
N VAL A 53 9.53 -3.29 6.48
CA VAL A 53 8.57 -3.93 5.58
C VAL A 53 8.48 -5.41 5.95
N LEU A 54 7.30 -5.84 6.39
CA LEU A 54 7.03 -7.22 6.76
C LEU A 54 6.67 -8.02 5.50
N LYS A 55 7.37 -9.13 5.25
CA LYS A 55 7.14 -10.02 4.10
C LYS A 55 6.59 -11.35 4.58
N PHE A 56 5.60 -11.89 3.89
CA PHE A 56 5.00 -13.18 4.25
C PHE A 56 5.11 -14.18 3.08
N PRO A 57 5.28 -15.47 3.36
CA PRO A 57 5.14 -16.49 2.32
C PRO A 57 3.69 -16.50 1.81
N GLY A 58 3.48 -16.31 0.49
CA GLY A 58 2.14 -16.32 -0.12
C GLY A 58 1.31 -15.03 0.07
N LEU A 59 1.75 -14.09 0.91
CA LEU A 59 1.18 -12.75 1.12
C LEU A 59 2.31 -11.73 0.98
N GLN A 60 2.19 -10.78 0.07
CA GLN A 60 3.39 -10.15 -0.49
C GLN A 60 4.17 -9.28 0.49
N ALA A 61 3.63 -8.16 0.94
CA ALA A 61 4.24 -7.37 2.01
C ALA A 61 3.23 -6.47 2.70
N VAL A 62 3.55 -6.10 3.93
CA VAL A 62 2.88 -5.05 4.69
C VAL A 62 3.91 -4.00 5.09
N ALA A 63 3.59 -2.73 4.82
CA ALA A 63 4.42 -1.59 5.19
C ALA A 63 3.57 -0.56 5.96
N THR A 64 4.17 0.08 6.96
CA THR A 64 3.56 1.24 7.62
C THR A 64 4.18 2.50 7.07
N VAL A 65 3.34 3.46 6.68
CA VAL A 65 3.76 4.69 5.99
C VAL A 65 3.13 5.90 6.64
N ARG A 66 3.94 6.94 6.86
CA ARG A 66 3.47 8.28 7.22
C ARG A 66 3.37 9.14 5.96
N LYS A 67 2.24 9.80 5.80
CA LYS A 67 2.00 10.84 4.80
C LYS A 67 1.59 12.13 5.51
N ALA A 68 1.53 13.25 4.77
CA ALA A 68 1.08 14.53 5.32
C ALA A 68 -0.33 14.46 5.95
N SER A 69 -1.17 13.54 5.48
CA SER A 69 -2.56 13.35 5.92
C SER A 69 -2.72 12.39 7.11
N GLY A 70 -1.69 11.62 7.47
CA GLY A 70 -1.82 10.61 8.53
C GLY A 70 -0.87 9.42 8.39
N VAL A 71 -1.19 8.35 9.13
CA VAL A 71 -0.45 7.07 9.09
C VAL A 71 -1.30 6.00 8.42
N TYR A 72 -0.67 5.20 7.58
CA TYR A 72 -1.31 4.21 6.72
C TYR A 72 -0.61 2.86 6.85
N THR A 73 -1.38 1.79 6.72
CA THR A 73 -0.85 0.47 6.39
C THR A 73 -1.04 0.23 4.91
N LEU A 74 0.01 -0.19 4.23
CA LEU A 74 -0.01 -0.62 2.84
C LEU A 74 0.18 -2.12 2.77
N GLN A 75 -0.75 -2.83 2.14
CA GLN A 75 -0.62 -4.24 1.83
C GLN A 75 -0.44 -4.43 0.32
N PHE A 76 0.69 -5.00 -0.08
CA PHE A 76 0.99 -5.33 -1.46
C PHE A 76 0.57 -6.76 -1.74
N THR A 77 -0.08 -7.02 -2.88
CA THR A 77 -0.51 -8.36 -3.34
C THR A 77 -0.25 -8.50 -4.85
N PRO A 78 0.28 -9.64 -5.36
CA PRO A 78 0.63 -9.74 -6.77
C PRO A 78 -0.67 -9.70 -7.55
N SER A 79 -0.78 -8.77 -8.49
CA SER A 79 -1.92 -8.76 -9.38
C SER A 79 -1.76 -9.98 -10.29
N SER A 80 -2.64 -10.97 -10.12
CA SER A 80 -2.82 -12.01 -11.12
C SER A 80 -3.36 -11.29 -12.36
N GLU A 81 -2.55 -11.08 -13.40
CA GLU A 81 -3.07 -10.58 -14.68
C GLU A 81 -4.00 -11.66 -15.27
N ARG A 82 -5.27 -11.68 -14.84
CA ARG A 82 -6.35 -12.07 -15.76
C ARG A 82 -6.64 -10.82 -16.55
N ASN A 83 -6.18 -10.78 -17.80
CA ASN A 83 -6.75 -9.93 -18.84
C ASN A 83 -8.26 -10.24 -18.90
N VAL A 84 -9.06 -9.53 -18.10
CA VAL A 84 -10.51 -9.47 -18.30
C VAL A 84 -10.71 -8.24 -19.18
N PRO A 85 -11.06 -8.39 -20.47
CA PRO A 85 -11.39 -7.24 -21.29
C PRO A 85 -12.63 -6.59 -20.67
N LEU A 86 -12.52 -5.32 -20.29
CA LEU A 86 -13.69 -4.50 -20.00
C LEU A 86 -14.42 -4.31 -21.33
N ARG A 87 -15.64 -4.85 -21.42
CA ARG A 87 -16.59 -4.59 -22.51
C ARG A 87 -17.36 -3.31 -22.23
#